data_AF-A0A7S4QMV7-F1
#
_entry.id   AF-A0A7S4QMV7-F1
#
_cell.length_a   1.000
_cell.length_b   1.000
_cell.length_c   1.000
_cell.angle_alpha   90.00
_cell.angle_beta   90.00
_cell.angle_gamma   90.00
#
_symmetry.space_group_name_H-M   'P 1'
#
loop_
_entity.id
_entity.type
_entity.pdbx_description
1 polymer ?
#
loop_
_entity_poly.entity_id
_entity_poly.type
_entity_poly.pdbx_seq_one_letter_code
_entity_poly.pdbx_strand_id
1 'polypeptide(L)'
;ERLAAAYITNLLDNQQQNDSLDYLINNRKLNTRTLRKYGVGRAVYSFPSNHKKGGGTSYESKECITFPWIMRASEVKEQENLRGAFYDWNHDDLLTDDDKEEEEKEKEVEENDVKEKQSTNQEEETKRFSTRDQLLREKGPWKTRRIKARSLTDKSQQRLDPPGGGWGLFGWHTVPDDATSLVITEGEYDAMAVYQATGKPAVSLPNGCRSLPVQVLPMLEKFEKIYLWMDNDGPGQEG
;
A
#
# COMPACT_ATOMS: atom_id res chain seq x y z
N GLU A 1 -11.38 5.08 -14.58
CA GLU A 1 -10.05 5.69 -14.78
C GLU A 1 -9.81 6.99 -13.98
N ARG A 2 -10.24 7.11 -12.71
CA ARG A 2 -9.85 8.25 -11.83
C ARG A 2 -9.38 7.85 -10.43
N LEU A 3 -9.28 6.56 -10.15
CA LEU A 3 -9.04 6.04 -8.79
C LEU A 3 -7.57 5.70 -8.50
N ALA A 4 -6.71 5.60 -9.51
CA ALA A 4 -5.30 5.21 -9.32
C ALA A 4 -4.39 6.37 -8.91
N ALA A 5 -4.63 7.58 -9.42
CA ALA A 5 -3.76 8.75 -9.19
C ALA A 5 -4.15 9.63 -7.97
N ALA A 6 -5.38 9.49 -7.44
CA ALA A 6 -5.89 10.43 -6.44
C ALA A 6 -5.59 10.08 -4.97
N TYR A 7 -4.94 8.94 -4.70
CA TYR A 7 -4.71 8.45 -3.33
C TYR A 7 -3.28 8.65 -2.81
N ILE A 8 -2.45 9.37 -3.56
CA ILE A 8 -1.14 9.81 -3.09
C ILE A 8 -1.36 10.97 -2.11
N THR A 9 -1.25 10.60 -0.83
CA THR A 9 -0.95 11.40 0.35
C THR A 9 -1.62 12.76 0.56
N ASN A 10 -2.93 12.90 0.29
CA ASN A 10 -3.74 13.96 0.93
C ASN A 10 -3.56 14.05 2.47
N LEU A 11 -3.06 12.97 3.10
CA LEU A 11 -2.65 12.94 4.50
C LEU A 11 -1.44 13.83 4.82
N LEU A 12 -0.45 13.96 3.94
CA LEU A 12 0.82 14.66 4.22
C LEU A 12 0.91 16.03 3.55
N ASP A 13 0.11 16.29 2.51
CA ASP A 13 0.30 17.44 1.63
C ASP A 13 -0.53 18.69 2.02
N ASN A 14 -1.41 18.59 3.02
CA ASN A 14 -2.29 19.70 3.44
C ASN A 14 -1.81 20.38 4.73
N GLN A 15 -1.70 21.72 4.71
CA GLN A 15 -1.35 22.56 5.86
C GLN A 15 -2.50 22.82 6.86
N GLN A 16 -3.67 22.21 6.66
CA GLN A 16 -4.76 22.28 7.64
C GLN A 16 -4.56 21.28 8.77
N GLN A 17 -5.14 21.58 9.93
CA GLN A 17 -5.17 20.66 11.07
C GLN A 17 -5.64 19.27 10.64
N ASN A 18 -4.89 18.25 11.04
CA ASN A 18 -5.01 16.90 10.51
C ASN A 18 -5.03 15.89 11.64
N ASP A 19 -6.20 15.73 12.25
CA ASP A 19 -6.41 14.83 13.39
C ASP A 19 -5.97 13.39 13.08
N SER A 20 -6.13 12.95 11.83
CA SER A 20 -5.64 11.64 11.36
C SER A 20 -4.11 11.55 11.43
N LEU A 21 -3.38 12.56 10.94
CA LEU A 21 -1.92 12.59 10.99
C LEU A 21 -1.42 12.74 12.43
N ASP A 22 -2.05 13.60 13.23
CA ASP A 22 -1.73 13.80 14.63
C ASP A 22 -1.90 12.51 15.43
N TYR A 23 -2.99 11.76 15.20
CA TYR A 23 -3.17 10.45 15.82
C TYR A 23 -2.09 9.44 15.39
N LEU A 24 -1.72 9.42 14.11
CA LEU A 24 -0.68 8.51 13.61
C LEU A 24 0.70 8.81 14.22
N ILE A 25 1.07 10.08 14.32
CA ILE A 25 2.37 10.50 14.86
C ILE A 25 2.37 10.41 16.39
N ASN A 26 1.37 11.01 17.05
CA ASN A 26 1.39 11.20 18.50
C ASN A 26 0.88 9.99 19.27
N ASN A 27 -0.12 9.26 18.76
CA ASN A 27 -0.66 8.08 19.43
C ASN A 27 -0.03 6.79 18.91
N ARG A 28 0.09 6.63 17.58
CA ARG A 28 0.68 5.41 16.97
C ARG A 28 2.19 5.44 16.85
N LYS A 29 2.82 6.60 17.09
CA LYS A 29 4.29 6.76 17.04
C LYS A 29 4.89 6.42 15.66
N LEU A 30 4.11 6.59 14.60
CA LEU A 30 4.54 6.38 13.22
C LEU A 30 5.10 7.67 12.64
N ASN A 31 6.29 7.62 12.05
CA ASN A 31 6.90 8.77 11.40
C ASN A 31 6.38 8.94 9.96
N THR A 32 6.49 10.16 9.43
CA THR A 32 5.98 10.52 8.10
C THR A 32 6.65 9.76 6.96
N ARG A 33 7.92 9.39 7.10
CA ARG A 33 8.65 8.57 6.11
C ARG A 33 8.02 7.18 5.98
N THR A 34 7.69 6.54 7.10
CA THR A 34 7.00 5.25 7.12
C THR A 34 5.60 5.37 6.53
N LEU A 35 4.82 6.38 6.94
CA LEU A 35 3.47 6.61 6.43
C LEU A 35 3.47 6.80 4.90
N ARG A 36 4.39 7.62 4.38
CA ARG A 36 4.57 7.83 2.93
C ARG A 36 4.95 6.55 2.22
N LYS A 37 5.94 5.81 2.75
CA LYS A 37 6.40 4.55 2.14
C LYS A 37 5.26 3.54 2.00
N TYR A 38 4.40 3.43 3.01
CA TYR A 38 3.24 2.53 2.99
C TYR A 38 2.01 3.07 2.26
N GLY A 39 2.08 4.30 1.73
CA GLY A 39 0.98 4.93 1.00
C GLY A 39 -0.23 5.24 1.89
N VAL A 40 -0.03 5.44 3.21
CA VAL A 40 -1.15 5.73 4.12
C VAL A 40 -1.76 7.08 3.74
N GLY A 41 -3.08 7.07 3.58
CA GLY A 41 -3.85 8.24 3.17
C GLY A 41 -4.97 8.58 4.14
N ARG A 42 -5.81 9.50 3.69
CA ARG A 42 -7.00 9.96 4.39
C ARG A 42 -8.12 10.17 3.38
N ALA A 43 -9.32 9.72 3.70
CA ALA A 43 -10.50 9.95 2.88
C ALA A 43 -11.77 9.90 3.73
N VAL A 44 -12.86 10.49 3.22
CA VAL A 44 -14.17 10.43 3.87
C VAL A 44 -14.97 9.28 3.27
N TYR A 45 -15.48 8.41 4.13
CA TYR A 45 -16.32 7.28 3.75
C TYR A 45 -17.67 7.35 4.45
N SER A 46 -18.73 6.92 3.77
CA SER A 46 -20.07 6.83 4.33
C SER A 46 -20.38 5.41 4.80
N PHE A 47 -20.85 5.28 6.03
CA PHE A 47 -21.20 4.02 6.68
C PHE A 47 -22.67 4.01 7.11
N PRO A 48 -23.33 2.84 7.18
CA PRO A 48 -24.67 2.74 7.75
C PRO A 48 -24.68 3.23 9.20
N SER A 49 -25.61 4.12 9.53
CA SER A 49 -25.79 4.65 10.88
C SER A 49 -26.82 3.82 11.65
N ASN A 50 -26.56 3.63 12.95
CA ASN A 50 -27.46 2.93 13.86
C ASN A 50 -28.70 3.77 14.22
N HIS A 51 -28.74 5.06 13.86
CA HIS A 51 -29.89 5.92 14.11
C HIS A 51 -30.97 5.73 13.03
N LYS A 52 -31.99 4.92 13.36
CA LYS A 52 -33.20 4.79 12.55
C LYS A 52 -34.03 6.06 12.63
N LYS A 53 -33.95 6.93 11.61
CA LYS A 53 -34.98 7.95 11.37
C LYS A 53 -35.89 7.45 10.24
N GLY A 54 -37.10 7.04 10.59
CA GLY A 54 -38.15 6.71 9.61
C GLY A 54 -37.83 5.51 8.70
N GLY A 55 -37.84 4.29 9.24
CA GLY A 55 -37.93 3.04 8.47
C GLY A 55 -36.78 2.64 7.53
N GLY A 56 -35.86 3.56 7.18
CA GLY A 56 -34.74 3.32 6.27
C GLY A 56 -33.36 3.30 6.94
N THR A 57 -32.36 2.77 6.24
CA THR A 57 -30.95 2.83 6.61
C THR A 57 -30.43 4.25 6.38
N SER A 58 -30.06 4.96 7.45
CA SER A 58 -29.36 6.24 7.35
C SER A 58 -27.86 6.00 7.17
N TYR A 59 -27.15 6.95 6.57
CA TYR A 59 -25.70 6.88 6.41
C TYR A 59 -25.03 8.06 7.12
N GLU A 60 -23.86 7.81 7.71
CA GLU A 60 -23.03 8.82 8.33
C GLU A 60 -21.66 8.84 7.65
N SER A 61 -21.19 10.04 7.31
CA SER A 61 -19.85 10.24 6.77
C SER A 61 -18.83 10.31 7.90
N LYS A 62 -17.75 9.54 7.78
CA LYS A 62 -16.63 9.52 8.72
C LYS A 62 -15.33 9.81 7.99
N GLU A 63 -14.45 10.52 8.66
CA GLU A 63 -13.04 10.59 8.27
C GLU A 63 -12.37 9.24 8.57
N CYS A 64 -11.66 8.71 7.58
CA CYS A 64 -10.96 7.45 7.66
C CYS A 64 -9.48 7.61 7.32
N ILE A 65 -8.67 6.83 8.01
CA ILE A 65 -7.33 6.49 7.56
C ILE A 65 -7.47 5.41 6.49
N THR A 66 -6.73 5.56 5.39
CA THR A 66 -6.76 4.62 4.26
C THR A 66 -5.46 3.85 4.13
N PHE A 67 -5.58 2.54 3.95
CA PHE A 67 -4.48 1.59 3.81
C PHE A 67 -4.57 0.90 2.44
N PRO A 68 -3.84 1.39 1.43
CA PRO A 68 -3.92 0.83 0.09
C PRO A 68 -3.15 -0.49 -0.03
N TRP A 69 -3.73 -1.43 -0.76
CA TRP A 69 -3.06 -2.63 -1.23
C TRP A 69 -2.49 -2.33 -2.60
N ILE A 70 -1.20 -2.02 -2.64
CA ILE A 70 -0.49 -1.65 -3.86
C ILE A 70 0.30 -2.87 -4.33
N MET A 71 0.12 -3.23 -5.60
CA MET A 71 0.69 -4.43 -6.22
C MET A 71 1.12 -4.13 -7.64
N ARG A 72 2.05 -4.91 -8.18
CA ARG A 72 2.42 -4.84 -9.59
C ARG A 72 1.24 -5.30 -10.46
N ALA A 73 1.11 -4.74 -11.66
CA ALA A 73 0.04 -5.13 -12.59
C ALA A 73 0.05 -6.64 -12.92
N SER A 74 1.23 -7.26 -12.99
CA SER A 74 1.38 -8.72 -13.14
C SER A 74 0.81 -9.51 -11.96
N GLU A 75 1.03 -9.05 -10.74
CA GLU A 75 0.50 -9.67 -9.53
C GLU A 75 -1.01 -9.46 -9.42
N VAL A 76 -1.53 -8.31 -9.87
CA VAL A 76 -2.98 -8.08 -9.99
C VAL A 76 -3.60 -9.07 -10.98
N LYS A 77 -2.98 -9.26 -12.15
CA LYS A 77 -3.41 -10.23 -13.17
C LYS A 77 -3.47 -11.64 -12.61
N GLU A 78 -2.43 -12.08 -11.93
CA GLU A 78 -2.39 -13.39 -11.26
C GLU A 78 -3.53 -13.54 -10.25
N GLN A 79 -3.74 -12.53 -9.39
CA GLN A 79 -4.82 -12.56 -8.41
C GLN A 79 -6.20 -12.62 -9.05
N GLU A 80 -6.44 -11.97 -10.20
CA GLU A 80 -7.71 -12.07 -10.95
C GLU A 80 -7.88 -13.47 -11.57
N ASN A 81 -6.81 -14.03 -12.15
CA ASN A 81 -6.84 -15.38 -12.72
C ASN A 81 -7.17 -16.45 -11.65
N LEU A 82 -6.64 -16.32 -10.43
CA LEU A 82 -6.94 -17.24 -9.31
C LEU A 82 -8.42 -17.27 -8.90
N ARG A 83 -9.22 -16.27 -9.27
CA ARG A 83 -10.69 -16.31 -9.07
C ARG A 83 -11.49 -16.58 -10.33
N GLY A 84 -10.83 -16.92 -11.45
CA GLY A 84 -11.47 -17.08 -12.75
C GLY A 84 -11.92 -15.76 -13.40
N ALA A 85 -11.34 -14.62 -12.98
CA ALA A 85 -11.56 -13.34 -13.63
C ALA A 85 -10.39 -13.04 -14.59
N PHE A 86 -10.69 -12.42 -15.72
CA PHE A 86 -9.66 -12.00 -16.69
C PHE A 86 -9.28 -10.54 -16.44
N TYR A 87 -7.98 -10.28 -16.40
CA TYR A 87 -7.41 -8.94 -16.32
C TYR A 87 -6.27 -8.82 -17.32
N ASP A 88 -6.38 -7.85 -18.23
CA ASP A 88 -5.31 -7.51 -19.15
C ASP A 88 -4.92 -6.05 -18.93
N TRP A 89 -3.65 -5.82 -18.63
CA TRP A 89 -3.11 -4.47 -18.56
C TRP A 89 -2.37 -4.22 -19.87
N ASN A 90 -2.72 -3.12 -20.56
CA ASN A 90 -2.06 -2.72 -21.79
C ASN A 90 -0.69 -2.11 -21.47
N HIS A 91 0.28 -2.24 -22.37
CA HIS A 91 1.60 -1.60 -22.21
C HIS A 91 1.54 -0.07 -22.16
N ASP A 92 0.46 0.55 -22.65
CA ASP A 92 0.30 2.01 -22.59
C ASP A 92 0.03 2.53 -21.15
N ASP A 93 -0.27 1.64 -20.20
CA ASP A 93 -0.43 1.96 -18.76
C ASP A 93 0.91 2.05 -18.00
N LEU A 94 2.06 1.87 -18.66
CA LEU A 94 3.38 1.71 -18.05
C LEU A 94 3.90 2.93 -17.26
N LEU A 95 3.32 4.11 -17.47
CA LEU A 95 3.74 5.36 -16.82
C LEU A 95 2.56 6.02 -16.12
N THR A 96 2.59 6.06 -14.78
CA THR A 96 1.71 6.96 -14.02
C THR A 96 2.16 8.41 -14.21
N ASP A 97 1.29 9.39 -13.99
CA ASP A 97 1.71 10.80 -14.10
C ASP A 97 2.81 11.14 -13.08
N ASP A 98 2.84 10.46 -11.92
CA ASP A 98 3.93 10.55 -10.95
C ASP A 98 5.23 9.90 -11.46
N ASP A 99 5.17 8.77 -12.18
CA ASP A 99 6.35 8.17 -12.82
C ASP A 99 6.91 9.10 -13.91
N LYS A 100 6.04 9.83 -14.62
CA LYS A 100 6.46 10.85 -15.61
C LYS A 100 7.07 12.07 -14.93
N GLU A 101 6.50 12.53 -13.82
CA GLU A 101 7.04 13.64 -13.03
C GLU A 101 8.36 13.27 -12.33
N GLU A 102 8.52 12.05 -11.81
CA GLU A 102 9.81 11.56 -11.29
C GLU A 102 10.83 11.48 -12.41
N GLU A 103 10.48 10.94 -13.59
CA GLU A 103 11.36 10.95 -14.76
C GLU A 103 11.74 12.36 -15.22
N GLU A 104 10.82 13.32 -15.21
CA GLU A 104 11.09 14.71 -15.59
C GLU A 104 11.98 15.41 -14.56
N LYS A 105 11.75 15.19 -13.26
CA LYS A 105 12.60 15.71 -12.18
C LYS A 105 13.99 15.08 -12.20
N GLU A 106 14.10 13.79 -12.51
CA GLU A 106 15.39 13.09 -12.65
C GLU A 106 16.15 13.54 -13.90
N LYS A 107 15.46 13.81 -15.02
CA LYS A 107 16.05 14.41 -16.25
C LYS A 107 16.52 15.85 -16.04
N GLU A 108 15.78 16.67 -15.27
CA GLU A 108 16.21 18.03 -14.89
C GLU A 108 17.44 17.99 -13.96
N VAL A 109 17.54 17.00 -13.08
CA VAL A 109 18.74 16.80 -12.25
C VAL A 109 19.92 16.38 -13.12
N GLU A 110 19.73 15.48 -14.09
CA GLU A 110 20.74 15.06 -15.07
C GLU A 110 21.26 16.22 -15.93
N GLU A 111 20.37 17.11 -16.41
CA GLU A 111 20.75 18.26 -17.23
C GLU A 111 21.53 19.33 -16.43
N ASN A 112 21.30 19.40 -15.12
CA ASN A 112 22.02 20.29 -14.21
C ASN A 112 23.36 19.69 -13.68
N ASP A 113 23.45 18.37 -13.51
CA ASP A 113 24.67 17.67 -13.02
C ASP A 113 25.76 17.51 -14.10
N VAL A 114 25.40 17.61 -15.39
CA VAL A 114 26.38 17.60 -16.51
C VAL A 114 27.40 18.74 -16.41
N LYS A 115 27.20 19.75 -15.55
CA LYS A 115 28.15 20.85 -15.34
C LYS A 115 29.16 20.66 -14.21
N GLU A 116 29.14 19.60 -13.39
CA GLU A 116 30.14 19.48 -12.32
C GLU A 116 30.59 18.03 -11.98
N LYS A 117 31.39 17.45 -12.89
CA LYS A 117 32.48 16.45 -12.66
C LYS A 117 32.18 15.10 -11.94
N GLN A 118 32.24 14.09 -12.81
CA GLN A 118 33.13 12.90 -12.79
C GLN A 118 32.89 11.71 -11.82
N SER A 119 32.39 10.64 -12.47
CA SER A 119 33.00 9.31 -12.60
C SER A 119 33.16 8.46 -11.33
N THR A 120 32.02 7.99 -10.84
CA THR A 120 31.81 6.63 -10.31
C THR A 120 30.32 6.26 -10.29
N ASN A 121 29.43 7.27 -10.29
CA ASN A 121 27.99 7.06 -10.16
C ASN A 121 27.25 6.80 -11.49
N GLN A 122 27.78 7.26 -12.62
CA GLN A 122 27.07 7.19 -13.91
C GLN A 122 26.80 5.76 -14.39
N GLU A 123 27.72 4.81 -14.18
CA GLU A 123 27.50 3.41 -14.57
C GLU A 123 26.50 2.70 -13.65
N GLU A 124 26.49 3.02 -12.35
CA GLU A 124 25.52 2.48 -11.39
C GLU A 124 24.11 3.03 -11.65
N GLU A 125 23.99 4.32 -11.95
CA GLU A 125 22.73 4.98 -12.32
C GLU A 125 22.18 4.44 -13.64
N THR A 126 23.02 4.30 -14.67
CA THR A 126 22.60 3.72 -15.96
C THR A 126 22.13 2.27 -15.80
N LYS A 127 22.84 1.46 -14.99
CA LYS A 127 22.39 0.09 -14.66
C LYS A 127 21.08 0.09 -13.90
N ARG A 128 20.91 0.99 -12.92
CA ARG A 128 19.70 1.08 -12.11
C ARG A 128 18.49 1.48 -12.96
N PHE A 129 18.67 2.41 -13.89
CA PHE A 129 17.65 2.81 -14.86
C PHE A 129 17.26 1.64 -15.78
N SER A 130 18.25 0.98 -16.39
CA SER A 130 18.03 -0.20 -17.23
C SER A 130 17.30 -1.33 -16.49
N THR A 131 17.61 -1.53 -15.21
CA THR A 131 16.96 -2.54 -14.36
C THR A 131 15.52 -2.15 -14.01
N ARG A 132 15.25 -0.87 -13.70
CA ARG A 132 13.90 -0.37 -13.43
C ARG A 132 13.00 -0.53 -14.66
N ASP A 133 13.49 -0.17 -15.84
CA ASP A 133 12.74 -0.33 -17.09
C ASP A 133 12.44 -1.79 -17.42
N GLN A 134 13.41 -2.67 -17.18
CA GLN A 134 13.20 -4.11 -17.35
C GLN A 134 12.11 -4.62 -16.39
N LEU A 135 12.17 -4.22 -15.11
CA LEU A 135 11.15 -4.58 -14.12
C LEU A 135 9.77 -4.03 -14.47
N LEU A 136 9.69 -2.80 -14.97
CA LEU A 136 8.43 -2.20 -15.43
C LEU A 136 7.86 -2.95 -16.63
N ARG A 137 8.69 -3.38 -17.57
CA ARG A 137 8.25 -4.22 -18.70
C ARG A 137 7.76 -5.60 -18.26
N GLU A 138 8.46 -6.23 -17.32
CA GLU A 138 8.14 -7.60 -16.85
C GLU A 138 6.95 -7.63 -15.88
N LYS A 139 6.90 -6.71 -14.91
CA LYS A 139 5.91 -6.71 -13.83
C LYS A 139 4.79 -5.68 -14.01
N GLY A 140 4.99 -4.71 -14.88
CA GLY A 140 4.07 -3.59 -15.06
C GLY A 140 4.15 -2.53 -13.94
N PRO A 141 3.33 -1.48 -14.05
CA PRO A 141 3.28 -0.40 -13.07
C PRO A 141 2.72 -0.87 -11.73
N TRP A 142 2.93 -0.06 -10.70
CA TRP A 142 2.22 -0.22 -9.44
C TRP A 142 0.76 0.19 -9.62
N LYS A 143 -0.17 -0.62 -9.08
CA LYS A 143 -1.60 -0.34 -9.08
C LYS A 143 -2.14 -0.46 -7.66
N THR A 144 -2.90 0.56 -7.25
CA THR A 144 -3.73 0.47 -6.03
C THR A 144 -4.91 -0.43 -6.33
N ARG A 145 -4.84 -1.65 -5.81
CA ARG A 145 -5.82 -2.70 -6.06
C ARG A 145 -7.09 -2.52 -5.24
N ARG A 146 -6.91 -2.17 -3.97
CA ARG A 146 -7.98 -1.99 -3.00
C ARG A 146 -7.48 -1.08 -1.88
N ILE A 147 -8.42 -0.41 -1.23
CA ILE A 147 -8.15 0.40 -0.06
C ILE A 147 -8.96 -0.16 1.10
N LYS A 148 -8.29 -0.39 2.23
CA LYS A 148 -8.98 -0.57 3.50
C LYS A 148 -9.11 0.79 4.17
N ALA A 149 -10.34 1.25 4.37
CA ALA A 149 -10.64 2.48 5.07
C ALA A 149 -11.11 2.17 6.48
N ARG A 150 -10.56 2.83 7.48
CA ARG A 150 -10.94 2.68 8.89
C ARG A 150 -11.20 4.04 9.53
N SER A 151 -12.38 4.20 10.12
CA SER A 151 -12.76 5.42 10.83
C SER A 151 -11.84 5.68 12.02
N LEU A 152 -11.47 6.94 12.20
CA LEU A 152 -10.64 7.39 13.32
C LEU A 152 -11.41 7.34 14.65
N THR A 153 -12.70 7.70 14.61
CA THR A 153 -13.56 7.86 15.80
C THR A 153 -14.32 6.59 16.17
N ASP A 154 -14.62 5.74 15.19
CA ASP A 154 -15.36 4.48 15.39
C ASP A 154 -14.65 3.34 14.68
N LYS A 155 -13.78 2.64 15.41
CA LYS A 155 -12.93 1.57 14.87
C LYS A 155 -13.69 0.36 14.31
N SER A 156 -14.99 0.24 14.62
CA SER A 156 -15.87 -0.80 14.05
C SER A 156 -16.27 -0.48 12.61
N GLN A 157 -16.28 0.81 12.25
CA GLN A 157 -16.53 1.30 10.91
C GLN A 157 -15.26 1.20 10.07
N GLN A 158 -15.18 0.09 9.34
CA GLN A 158 -14.16 -0.17 8.35
C GLN A 158 -14.77 -0.81 7.11
N ARG A 159 -14.16 -0.57 5.95
CA ARG A 159 -14.57 -1.19 4.69
C ARG A 159 -13.40 -1.40 3.76
N LEU A 160 -13.61 -2.33 2.84
CA LEU A 160 -12.78 -2.57 1.69
C LEU A 160 -13.39 -1.88 0.46
N ASP A 161 -12.56 -1.18 -0.31
CA ASP A 161 -12.99 -0.40 -1.46
C ASP A 161 -12.07 -0.64 -2.68
N PRO A 162 -12.58 -1.15 -3.81
CA PRO A 162 -13.94 -1.65 -4.00
C PRO A 162 -14.22 -2.90 -3.15
N PRO A 163 -15.51 -3.20 -2.87
CA PRO A 163 -15.90 -4.45 -2.22
C PRO A 163 -15.73 -5.63 -3.17
N GLY A 164 -15.30 -6.79 -2.66
CA GLY A 164 -15.05 -7.98 -3.48
C GLY A 164 -13.89 -7.80 -4.46
N GLY A 165 -13.60 -8.85 -5.25
CA GLY A 165 -12.34 -8.98 -6.00
C GLY A 165 -11.28 -9.69 -5.15
N GLY A 166 -10.04 -9.72 -5.61
CA GLY A 166 -9.03 -10.58 -5.00
C GLY A 166 -8.39 -10.10 -3.73
N TRP A 167 -7.31 -10.76 -3.39
CA TRP A 167 -6.60 -10.48 -2.16
C TRP A 167 -5.27 -9.79 -2.45
N GLY A 168 -4.75 -9.18 -1.41
CA GLY A 168 -3.48 -8.47 -1.36
C GLY A 168 -3.14 -8.22 0.09
N LEU A 169 -1.90 -7.83 0.33
CA LEU A 169 -1.39 -7.53 1.67
C LEU A 169 -1.04 -6.04 1.71
N PHE A 170 -1.46 -5.35 2.77
CA PHE A 170 -1.03 -3.96 2.97
C PHE A 170 0.49 -3.94 3.19
N GLY A 171 1.17 -3.02 2.50
CA GLY A 171 2.63 -2.92 2.51
C GLY A 171 3.36 -3.80 1.51
N TRP A 172 2.66 -4.58 0.68
CA TRP A 172 3.29 -5.49 -0.29
C TRP A 172 4.28 -4.78 -1.23
N HIS A 173 3.92 -3.58 -1.72
CA HIS A 173 4.78 -2.75 -2.57
C HIS A 173 6.06 -2.26 -1.89
N THR A 174 6.16 -2.36 -0.57
CA THR A 174 7.36 -1.96 0.18
C THR A 174 8.40 -3.06 0.27
N VAL A 175 8.04 -4.30 -0.10
CA VAL A 175 8.88 -5.48 -0.02
C VAL A 175 9.85 -5.50 -1.21
N PRO A 176 11.17 -5.56 -0.97
CA PRO A 176 12.15 -5.73 -2.04
C PRO A 176 11.91 -7.00 -2.86
N ASP A 177 12.23 -6.94 -4.15
CA ASP A 177 12.04 -8.07 -5.06
C ASP A 177 12.92 -9.28 -4.70
N ASP A 178 14.10 -9.02 -4.14
CA ASP A 178 15.09 -9.98 -3.67
C ASP A 178 14.94 -10.37 -2.19
N ALA A 179 13.87 -9.93 -1.53
CA ALA A 179 13.65 -10.23 -0.12
C ALA A 179 13.41 -11.74 0.10
N THR A 180 14.24 -12.35 0.97
CA THR A 180 14.13 -13.77 1.35
C THR A 180 13.31 -14.00 2.63
N SER A 181 13.01 -12.93 3.38
CA SER A 181 12.21 -13.02 4.58
C SER A 181 11.17 -11.91 4.69
N LEU A 182 10.04 -12.23 5.32
CA LEU A 182 8.89 -11.34 5.47
C LEU A 182 8.31 -11.40 6.89
N VAL A 183 7.94 -10.26 7.46
CA VAL A 183 7.11 -10.20 8.66
C VAL A 183 5.65 -10.00 8.26
N ILE A 184 4.77 -10.87 8.72
CA ILE A 184 3.32 -10.74 8.54
C ILE A 184 2.73 -10.38 9.90
N THR A 185 2.01 -9.27 9.93
CA THR A 185 1.36 -8.73 11.13
C THR A 185 -0.16 -8.86 11.03
N GLU A 186 -0.83 -8.79 12.18
CA GLU A 186 -2.30 -8.78 12.21
C GLU A 186 -2.88 -7.50 11.58
N GLY A 187 -2.35 -6.33 11.94
CA GLY A 187 -2.90 -5.03 11.56
C GLY A 187 -1.92 -4.11 10.82
N GLU A 188 -2.48 -3.12 10.12
CA GLU A 188 -1.71 -2.19 9.28
C GLU A 188 -0.74 -1.33 10.08
N TYR A 189 -1.13 -0.97 11.32
CA TYR A 189 -0.28 -0.20 12.22
C TYR A 189 0.97 -0.98 12.64
N ASP A 190 0.83 -2.29 12.88
CA ASP A 190 1.92 -3.14 13.34
C ASP A 190 2.92 -3.40 12.22
N ALA A 191 2.45 -3.60 10.98
CA ALA A 191 3.33 -3.68 9.80
C ALA A 191 4.26 -2.46 9.72
N MET A 192 3.68 -1.26 9.84
CA MET A 192 4.45 -0.01 9.82
C MET A 192 5.38 0.13 11.02
N ALA A 193 4.94 -0.26 12.22
CA ALA A 193 5.75 -0.21 13.43
C ALA A 193 6.97 -1.14 13.34
N VAL A 194 6.77 -2.37 12.86
CA VAL A 194 7.84 -3.35 12.63
C VAL A 194 8.85 -2.81 11.62
N TYR A 195 8.39 -2.30 10.47
CA TYR A 195 9.28 -1.73 9.47
C TYR A 195 10.07 -0.55 10.04
N GLN A 196 9.39 0.37 10.74
CA GLN A 196 10.03 1.53 11.34
C GLN A 196 11.09 1.15 12.38
N ALA A 197 10.82 0.15 13.21
CA ALA A 197 11.70 -0.24 14.30
C ALA A 197 12.87 -1.12 13.84
N THR A 198 12.69 -1.92 12.78
CA THR A 198 13.63 -2.99 12.41
C THR A 198 14.20 -2.88 11.01
N GLY A 199 13.59 -2.08 10.12
CA GLY A 199 13.88 -2.03 8.69
C GLY A 199 13.48 -3.29 7.91
N LYS A 200 12.89 -4.31 8.57
CA LYS A 200 12.50 -5.56 7.91
C LYS A 200 11.25 -5.36 7.05
N PRO A 201 11.15 -6.02 5.88
CA PRO A 201 9.92 -6.03 5.09
C PRO A 201 8.75 -6.55 5.93
N ALA A 202 7.70 -5.76 6.04
CA ALA A 202 6.56 -6.06 6.89
C ALA A 202 5.25 -5.72 6.19
N VAL A 203 4.30 -6.65 6.25
CA VAL A 203 2.96 -6.53 5.66
C VAL A 203 1.90 -6.89 6.69
N SER A 204 0.65 -6.52 6.44
CA SER A 204 -0.47 -6.94 7.30
C SER A 204 -1.50 -7.77 6.56
N LEU A 205 -2.16 -8.64 7.33
CA LEU A 205 -3.29 -9.44 6.84
C LEU A 205 -4.48 -8.55 6.48
N PRO A 206 -5.28 -8.95 5.47
CA PRO A 206 -6.39 -8.14 5.00
C PRO A 206 -7.51 -8.01 6.04
N ASN A 207 -7.78 -9.09 6.79
CA ASN A 207 -8.89 -9.22 7.72
C ASN A 207 -8.45 -9.58 9.16
N GLY A 208 -7.22 -9.25 9.54
CA GLY A 208 -6.66 -9.59 10.85
C GLY A 208 -6.40 -11.10 11.03
N CYS A 209 -6.36 -11.56 12.28
CA CYS A 209 -5.97 -12.93 12.68
C CYS A 209 -6.87 -14.06 12.19
N ARG A 210 -8.09 -13.79 11.70
CA ARG A 210 -9.10 -14.85 11.51
C ARG A 210 -8.97 -15.69 10.24
N SER A 211 -8.12 -15.31 9.28
CA SER A 211 -7.73 -16.18 8.16
C SER A 211 -6.77 -15.47 7.21
N LEU A 212 -5.68 -16.16 6.88
CA LEU A 212 -4.87 -15.88 5.70
C LEU A 212 -5.63 -16.38 4.45
N PRO A 213 -6.04 -15.52 3.50
CA PRO A 213 -6.73 -15.99 2.31
C PRO A 213 -5.83 -16.93 1.49
N VAL A 214 -6.34 -18.09 1.09
CA VAL A 214 -5.58 -19.07 0.31
C VAL A 214 -5.00 -18.46 -0.98
N GLN A 215 -5.69 -17.48 -1.56
CA GLN A 215 -5.23 -16.79 -2.77
C GLN A 215 -3.97 -15.95 -2.57
N VAL A 216 -3.58 -15.60 -1.33
CA VAL A 216 -2.32 -14.88 -1.10
C VAL A 216 -1.12 -15.83 -0.91
N LEU A 217 -1.35 -17.14 -0.75
CA LEU A 217 -0.27 -18.11 -0.56
C LEU A 217 0.78 -18.09 -1.69
N PRO A 218 0.42 -18.02 -2.98
CA PRO A 218 1.41 -17.95 -4.05
C PRO A 218 2.37 -16.75 -3.91
N MET A 219 1.88 -15.64 -3.37
CA MET A 219 2.72 -14.46 -3.12
C MET A 219 3.78 -14.74 -2.04
N LEU A 220 3.46 -15.61 -1.08
CA LEU A 220 4.29 -15.92 0.08
C LEU A 220 5.31 -17.05 -0.20
N GLU A 221 5.09 -17.86 -1.22
CA GLU A 221 5.95 -19.02 -1.57
C GLU A 221 7.40 -18.63 -1.90
N LYS A 222 7.64 -17.38 -2.33
CA LYS A 222 9.00 -16.92 -2.65
C LYS A 222 9.90 -16.70 -1.43
N PHE A 223 9.34 -16.63 -0.22
CA PHE A 223 10.13 -16.34 0.98
C PHE A 223 10.61 -17.63 1.64
N GLU A 224 11.90 -17.67 1.97
CA GLU A 224 12.51 -18.76 2.75
C GLU A 224 12.04 -18.75 4.20
N LYS A 225 11.69 -17.56 4.72
CA LYS A 225 11.29 -17.39 6.12
C LYS A 225 10.20 -16.35 6.29
N ILE A 226 9.12 -16.76 6.94
CA ILE A 226 8.01 -15.88 7.30
C ILE A 226 7.93 -15.79 8.83
N TYR A 227 7.94 -14.58 9.36
CA TYR A 227 7.70 -14.31 10.78
C TYR A 227 6.24 -13.88 10.95
N LEU A 228 5.48 -14.64 11.75
CA LEU A 228 4.13 -14.24 12.15
C LEU A 228 4.22 -13.42 13.42
N TRP A 229 3.74 -12.18 13.35
CA TRP A 229 3.71 -11.22 14.46
C TRP A 229 2.26 -10.81 14.72
N MET A 230 1.54 -11.69 15.39
CA MET A 230 0.11 -11.57 15.69
C MET A 230 -0.12 -10.93 17.06
N ASP A 231 -1.35 -10.50 17.34
CA ASP A 231 -1.71 -10.03 18.67
C ASP A 231 -1.53 -11.17 19.71
N ASN A 232 -1.07 -10.82 20.90
CA ASN A 232 -0.91 -11.79 21.98
C ASN A 232 -2.22 -11.95 22.77
N ASP A 233 -3.29 -12.28 22.06
CA ASP A 233 -4.61 -12.58 22.60
C ASP A 233 -5.13 -13.92 22.05
N GLY A 234 -6.31 -14.36 22.50
CA GLY A 234 -6.88 -15.65 22.08
C GLY A 234 -6.99 -15.77 20.56
N PRO A 235 -7.68 -14.85 19.88
CA PRO A 235 -7.77 -14.85 18.42
C PRO A 235 -6.41 -14.83 17.70
N GLY A 236 -5.44 -14.05 18.17
CA GLY A 236 -4.11 -13.99 17.58
C GLY A 236 -3.26 -15.24 17.77
N GLN A 237 -3.50 -16.02 18.84
CA GLN A 237 -2.84 -17.31 19.09
C GLN A 237 -3.50 -18.48 18.35
N GLU A 238 -4.80 -18.40 18.07
CA GLU A 238 -5.59 -19.45 17.41
C GLU A 238 -5.57 -19.38 15.87
N GLY A 239 -5.26 -18.20 15.30
CA GLY A 239 -5.27 -17.93 13.85
C GLY A 239 -4.06 -18.43 13.08
#